data_AF-A0A397EW86-F1
#
_entry.id   AF-A0A397EW86-F1
#
_cell.length_a   1.000
_cell.length_b   1.000
_cell.length_c   1.000
_cell.angle_alpha   90.00
_cell.angle_beta   90.00
_cell.angle_gamma   90.00
#
_symmetry.space_group_name_H-M   'P 1'
#
loop_
_entity.id
_entity.type
_entity.pdbx_description
1 polymer ?
#
loop_
_entity_poly.entity_id
_entity_poly.type
_entity_poly.pdbx_seq_one_letter_code
_entity_poly.pdbx_strand_id
1 'polypeptide(L)'
;METGCGGSGAIAMPHHAPLLREYDAHFLATATTNNIAEYDGLIRALTLAVSMRLTHVEVCGDSNLFMNHLRGLNRVRHSGLRDSYIQAHTLASTLH
;
A
#
# COMPACT_ATOMS: atom_id res chain seq x y z
N MET A 1 22.62 -6.20 -3.02
CA MET A 1 21.28 -6.78 -2.80
C MET A 1 20.78 -7.16 -4.18
N GLU A 2 20.68 -8.46 -4.48
CA GLU A 2 20.24 -8.94 -5.79
C GLU A 2 18.81 -8.45 -6.03
N THR A 3 18.65 -7.53 -6.98
CA THR A 3 17.34 -7.04 -7.38
C THR A 3 16.77 -7.96 -8.44
N GLY A 4 16.10 -9.02 -8.00
CA GLY A 4 15.23 -9.84 -8.85
C GLY A 4 13.88 -9.16 -9.12
N CYS A 5 13.02 -9.86 -9.85
CA CYS A 5 11.60 -9.52 -9.92
C CYS A 5 10.95 -9.61 -8.53
N GLY A 6 9.88 -8.86 -8.32
CA GLY A 6 9.10 -8.90 -7.09
C GLY A 6 7.62 -9.11 -7.35
N GLY A 7 6.83 -8.98 -6.30
CA GLY A 7 5.38 -8.93 -6.42
C GLY A 7 4.75 -8.36 -5.17
N SER A 8 3.51 -7.88 -5.33
CA SER A 8 2.71 -7.34 -4.23
C SER A 8 1.31 -7.96 -4.26
N GLY A 9 0.67 -7.96 -3.10
CA GLY A 9 -0.71 -8.38 -2.93
C GLY A 9 -1.46 -7.36 -2.09
N ALA A 10 -2.74 -7.19 -2.39
CA ALA A 10 -3.63 -6.25 -1.72
C ALA A 10 -5.00 -6.87 -1.48
N ILE A 11 -5.61 -6.56 -0.35
CA ILE A 11 -6.99 -6.93 -0.02
C ILE A 11 -7.65 -5.71 0.60
N ALA A 12 -8.88 -5.39 0.17
CA ALA A 12 -9.74 -4.40 0.81
C ALA A 12 -11.08 -5.05 1.13
N MET A 13 -11.61 -4.80 2.33
CA MET A 13 -12.87 -5.42 2.77
C MET A 13 -13.63 -4.56 3.78
N PRO A 14 -14.97 -4.54 3.75
CA PRO A 14 -15.76 -3.94 4.82
C PRO A 14 -15.67 -4.78 6.10
N HIS A 15 -15.46 -4.15 7.26
CA HIS A 15 -15.40 -4.85 8.55
C HIS A 15 -16.66 -5.67 8.87
N HIS A 16 -17.84 -5.15 8.53
CA HIS A 16 -19.13 -5.80 8.80
C HIS A 16 -19.48 -6.90 7.77
N ALA A 17 -18.78 -6.96 6.64
CA ALA A 17 -19.02 -7.94 5.58
C ALA A 17 -17.70 -8.37 4.91
N PRO A 18 -16.78 -9.06 5.61
CA PRO A 18 -15.46 -9.43 5.06
C PRO A 18 -15.52 -10.33 3.82
N LEU A 19 -16.66 -10.96 3.55
CA LEU A 19 -16.87 -11.76 2.36
C LEU A 19 -17.02 -10.93 1.08
N LEU A 20 -17.37 -9.65 1.20
CA LEU A 20 -17.45 -8.69 0.09
C LEU A 20 -16.08 -8.05 -0.22
N ARG A 21 -15.00 -8.79 0.01
CA ARG A 21 -13.63 -8.34 -0.19
C ARG A 21 -13.27 -8.28 -1.67
N GLU A 22 -12.45 -7.29 -2.02
CA GLU A 22 -11.73 -7.24 -3.28
C GLU A 22 -10.25 -7.51 -3.03
N TYR A 23 -9.56 -8.03 -4.04
CA TYR A 23 -8.12 -8.29 -3.96
C TYR A 23 -7.43 -7.99 -5.28
N ASP A 24 -6.14 -7.71 -5.19
CA ASP A 24 -5.27 -7.49 -6.34
C ASP A 24 -3.91 -8.15 -6.09
N ALA A 25 -3.31 -8.69 -7.14
CA ALA A 25 -2.01 -9.33 -7.10
C ALA A 25 -1.21 -8.84 -8.30
N HIS A 26 -0.01 -8.32 -8.04
CA HIS A 26 0.78 -7.66 -9.06
C HIS A 26 2.18 -8.24 -9.14
N PHE A 27 2.57 -8.64 -10.35
CA PHE A 27 3.93 -9.05 -10.65
C PHE A 27 4.77 -7.84 -11.05
N LEU A 28 5.85 -7.61 -10.31
CA LEU A 28 6.81 -6.52 -10.55
C LEU A 28 7.99 -7.09 -11.32
N ALA A 29 7.93 -7.00 -12.65
CA ALA A 29 8.93 -7.58 -13.55
C ALA A 29 10.32 -6.93 -13.44
N THR A 30 10.40 -5.71 -12.88
CA THR A 30 11.65 -4.97 -12.71
C THR A 30 12.32 -5.26 -11.37
N ALA A 31 13.60 -4.95 -11.30
CA ALA A 31 14.42 -4.91 -10.09
C ALA A 31 13.67 -4.24 -8.92
N THR A 32 13.18 -5.04 -7.98
CA THR A 32 12.28 -4.59 -6.91
C THR A 32 12.87 -4.92 -5.55
N THR A 33 12.82 -3.96 -4.62
CA THR A 33 13.13 -4.20 -3.21
C THR A 33 11.85 -4.48 -2.43
N ASN A 34 11.96 -5.11 -1.26
CA ASN A 34 10.81 -5.38 -0.39
C ASN A 34 9.98 -4.12 -0.13
N ASN A 35 10.64 -3.00 0.22
CA ASN A 35 9.95 -1.73 0.48
C ASN A 35 9.18 -1.20 -0.74
N ILE A 36 9.70 -1.40 -1.95
CA ILE A 36 9.00 -0.99 -3.19
C ILE A 36 7.76 -1.86 -3.38
N ALA A 37 7.87 -3.18 -3.20
CA ALA A 37 6.74 -4.10 -3.30
C ALA A 37 5.66 -3.81 -2.25
N GLU A 38 6.04 -3.50 -1.01
CA GLU A 38 5.12 -3.12 0.07
C GLU A 38 4.33 -1.84 -0.27
N TYR A 39 5.01 -0.81 -0.79
CA TYR A 39 4.35 0.42 -1.21
C TYR A 39 3.40 0.20 -2.40
N ASP A 40 3.79 -0.62 -3.38
CA ASP A 40 2.90 -1.00 -4.49
C ASP A 40 1.64 -1.72 -3.97
N GLY A 41 1.80 -2.68 -3.05
CA GLY A 41 0.67 -3.39 -2.41
C GLY A 41 -0.26 -2.45 -1.64
N LEU A 42 0.29 -1.50 -0.89
CA LEU A 42 -0.50 -0.48 -0.20
C LEU A 42 -1.31 0.38 -1.17
N ILE A 43 -0.66 0.91 -2.21
CA ILE A 43 -1.31 1.79 -3.18
C ILE A 43 -2.48 1.06 -3.83
N ARG A 44 -2.29 -0.23 -4.15
CA ARG A 44 -3.36 -1.11 -4.65
C ARG A 44 -4.48 -1.30 -3.62
N ALA A 45 -4.16 -1.57 -2.36
CA ALA A 45 -5.17 -1.72 -1.30
C ALA A 45 -5.99 -0.45 -1.10
N LEU A 46 -5.36 0.73 -1.09
CA LEU A 46 -6.05 2.02 -1.00
C LEU A 46 -6.90 2.30 -2.25
N THR A 47 -6.41 1.93 -3.43
CA THR A 47 -7.17 2.06 -4.68
C THR A 47 -8.42 1.18 -4.66
N LEU A 48 -8.30 -0.06 -4.20
CA LEU A 48 -9.44 -0.96 -3.98
C LEU A 48 -10.42 -0.35 -2.99
N ALA A 49 -9.95 0.14 -1.84
CA ALA A 49 -10.80 0.77 -0.83
C ALA A 49 -11.59 1.97 -1.40
N VAL A 50 -10.94 2.86 -2.15
CA VAL A 50 -11.60 3.97 -2.85
C VAL A 50 -12.63 3.47 -3.85
N SER A 51 -12.31 2.45 -4.65
CA SER A 51 -13.22 1.87 -5.63
C SER A 51 -14.46 1.24 -4.99
N MET A 52 -14.28 0.61 -3.82
CA MET A 52 -15.33 0.02 -2.99
C MET A 52 -16.12 1.08 -2.19
N ARG A 53 -15.74 2.36 -2.30
CA ARG A 53 -16.32 3.49 -1.55
C ARG A 53 -16.26 3.28 -0.04
N LEU A 54 -15.21 2.61 0.44
CA LEU A 54 -14.90 2.59 1.86
C LEU A 54 -14.47 4.00 2.27
N THR A 55 -14.93 4.46 3.43
CA THR A 55 -14.68 5.84 3.87
C THR A 55 -13.68 5.86 5.03
N HIS A 56 -13.89 5.00 6.03
CA HIS A 56 -12.96 4.81 7.14
C HIS A 56 -12.23 3.46 6.99
N VAL A 57 -10.91 3.50 6.81
CA VAL A 57 -10.10 2.29 6.62
C VAL A 57 -9.02 2.15 7.68
N GLU A 58 -8.82 0.93 8.14
CA GLU A 58 -7.63 0.51 8.89
C GLU A 58 -6.65 -0.16 7.93
N VAL A 59 -5.42 0.33 7.89
CA VAL A 59 -4.35 -0.29 7.09
C VAL A 59 -3.55 -1.23 7.97
N CYS A 60 -3.52 -2.51 7.59
CA CYS A 60 -2.78 -3.55 8.29
C CYS A 60 -1.58 -4.02 7.46
N GLY A 61 -0.44 -4.19 8.11
CA GLY A 61 0.80 -4.69 7.49
C GLY A 61 1.85 -5.01 8.55
N ASP A 62 2.83 -5.82 8.21
CA ASP A 62 3.94 -6.26 9.06
C ASP A 62 5.18 -5.35 8.97
N SER A 63 5.20 -4.42 8.01
CA SER A 63 6.32 -3.51 7.78
C SER A 63 6.33 -2.31 8.73
N ASN A 64 7.21 -2.35 9.72
CA ASN A 64 7.45 -1.23 10.63
C ASN A 64 7.88 0.05 9.91
N LEU A 65 8.69 -0.05 8.84
CA LEU A 65 9.20 1.12 8.12
C LEU A 65 8.04 1.90 7.48
N PHE A 66 7.24 1.20 6.69
CA PHE A 66 6.12 1.77 5.97
C PHE A 66 5.03 2.29 6.94
N MET A 67 4.69 1.51 7.98
CA MET A 67 3.72 1.93 8.99
C MET A 67 4.16 3.20 9.73
N ASN A 68 5.46 3.34 10.00
CA ASN A 68 6.00 4.56 10.59
C ASN A 68 5.97 5.76 9.64
N HIS A 69 6.12 5.56 8.32
CA HIS A 69 5.94 6.64 7.35
C HIS A 69 4.49 7.13 7.31
N LEU A 70 3.50 6.24 7.29
CA LEU A 70 2.08 6.64 7.31
C LEU A 70 1.69 7.38 8.60
N ARG A 71 2.28 6.99 9.73
CA ARG A 71 2.08 7.68 11.02
C ARG A 71 2.87 8.99 11.13
N GLY A 72 3.66 9.36 10.13
CA GLY A 72 4.51 10.56 10.15
C GLY A 72 5.68 10.49 11.13
N LEU A 73 6.01 9.30 11.66
CA LEU A 73 7.05 9.12 12.67
C LEU A 73 8.46 9.14 12.06
N ASN A 74 8.59 8.74 10.79
CA ASN A 74 9.86 8.69 10.07
C ASN A 74 9.76 9.44 8.73
N ARG A 75 10.83 10.14 8.36
CA ARG A 75 10.93 10.82 7.05
C ARG A 75 11.35 9.83 5.97
N VAL A 76 10.64 9.83 4.84
CA VAL A 76 11.04 9.10 3.63
C VAL A 76 12.30 9.73 3.04
N ARG A 77 13.43 9.01 3.13
CA ARG A 77 14.75 9.49 2.65
C ARG A 77 15.13 8.95 1.28
N HIS A 78 14.64 7.77 0.91
CA HIS A 78 14.95 7.13 -0.37
C HIS A 78 14.13 7.78 -1.50
N SER A 79 14.80 8.36 -2.50
CA SER A 79 14.13 9.07 -3.60
C SER A 79 13.09 8.20 -4.31
N GLY A 80 13.42 6.94 -4.60
CA GLY A 80 12.51 5.99 -5.24
C GLY A 80 11.26 5.61 -4.43
N LEU A 81 11.18 5.95 -3.15
CA LEU A 81 9.98 5.71 -2.31
C LEU A 81 9.17 6.98 -2.08
N ARG A 82 9.70 8.16 -2.45
CA ARG A 82 9.03 9.44 -2.20
C ARG A 82 7.75 9.55 -3.01
N ASP A 83 7.80 9.15 -4.27
CA ASP A 83 6.64 9.22 -5.18
C ASP A 83 5.54 8.25 -4.73
N SER A 84 5.92 7.02 -4.37
CA SER A 84 4.98 6.03 -3.80
C SER A 84 4.36 6.51 -2.48
N TYR A 85 5.16 7.16 -1.62
CA TYR A 85 4.63 7.77 -0.39
C TYR A 85 3.62 8.88 -0.67
N ILE A 86 3.93 9.78 -1.60
CA ILE A 86 3.01 10.86 -1.98
C ILE A 86 1.71 10.26 -2.52
N GLN A 87 1.80 9.29 -3.44
CA GLN A 87 0.63 8.63 -4.00
C GLN A 87 -0.24 7.95 -2.94
N ALA A 88 0.38 7.19 -2.03
CA ALA A 88 -0.34 6.55 -0.93
C ALA A 88 -1.02 7.59 -0.03
N HIS A 89 -0.34 8.67 0.30
CA HIS A 89 -0.91 9.73 1.13
C HIS A 89 -2.06 10.47 0.42
N THR A 90 -1.95 10.71 -0.89
CA THR A 90 -3.03 11.29 -1.69
C THR A 90 -4.25 10.38 -1.67
N LEU A 91 -4.09 9.09 -1.94
CA LEU A 91 -5.20 8.13 -1.87
C LEU A 91 -5.82 8.08 -0.47
N ALA A 92 -4.99 7.98 0.58
CA ALA A 92 -5.47 7.97 1.96
C ALA A 92 -6.26 9.23 2.31
N SER A 93 -5.88 10.40 1.78
CA SER A 93 -6.62 11.65 2.02
C SER A 93 -8.01 11.72 1.37
N THR A 94 -8.33 10.79 0.46
CA THR A 94 -9.67 10.68 -0.15
C THR A 94 -10.62 9.77 0.63
N LEU A 95 -10.11 9.07 1.64
CA LEU A 95 -10.87 8.18 2.53
C LEU A 95 -11.25 9.01 3.77
N HIS A 96 -12.55 9.31 3.92
CA HIS A 96 -13.11 10.17 4.98
C HIS A 96 -13.73 9.38 6.14
#